data_AF-A0A943DG13-F1
#
_entry.id   AF-A0A943DG13-F1
#
_cell.length_a   1.000
_cell.length_b   1.000
_cell.length_c   1.000
_cell.angle_alpha   90.00
_cell.angle_beta   90.00
_cell.angle_gamma   90.00
#
_symmetry.space_group_name_H-M   'P 1'
#
loop_
_entity.id
_entity.type
_entity.pdbx_description
1 polymer ?
#
loop_
_entity_poly.entity_id
_entity_poly.type
_entity_poly.pdbx_seq_one_letter_code
_entity_poly.pdbx_strand_id
1 'polypeptide(L)'
;MALSNEEVQRLQFGLKNNVREKPGKVLNYKINGEDRYFQIVNSMDATTQAIAFVPVDDPKGNNPNYQETTIVVAGTQIPFENSKELGNQPYFFKKNRDIVDSSERAFFASGAFGIFPGMLTPQADDIDMFYQITEEKIKSHNGIISNMSGHSQAGPGVAYTASKYGLKENRTIKVTNFMDFAAKKAVDTGGISKEQVAYLNKNATIYRDSRRDVVKLDGNGGAVPYGKTMMFEVIGDEDGHSPRTPVLKGNALDIDYYYKKNLFASGMTEKQVRKIAEYKAKNFKPNLGIVNYGLEDIFDRPEFYINGYLNNYGPFAPEPTKQDLITLNIKQIKEIKASLKSSSGSKKISLREELVRVSAETTKLQAEVYEEEIKSKIESEKEKVSQKISSLKSEAYSIARHLSSSEVEVLLSELSLDTAWNSGKETKTITSASDYRNRMSQISDNLNKVADRIIESDQIGAKIFSN
;
A
#
# COMPACT_ATOMS: atom_id res chain seq x y z
N MET A 1 -18.28 -7.63 0.43
CA MET A 1 -17.09 -6.75 0.40
C MET A 1 -16.23 -7.20 -0.77
N ALA A 2 -15.25 -6.43 -1.23
CA ALA A 2 -14.33 -6.92 -2.27
C ALA A 2 -13.18 -7.70 -1.63
N LEU A 3 -12.64 -8.73 -2.29
CA LEU A 3 -11.41 -9.37 -1.83
C LEU A 3 -10.27 -8.34 -1.70
N SER A 4 -9.41 -8.55 -0.72
CA SER A 4 -8.20 -7.77 -0.52
C SER A 4 -7.19 -7.98 -1.64
N ASN A 5 -6.27 -7.03 -1.83
CA ASN A 5 -5.26 -7.14 -2.88
C ASN A 5 -4.33 -8.35 -2.66
N GLU A 6 -4.03 -8.67 -1.40
CA GLU A 6 -3.26 -9.86 -1.01
C GLU A 6 -3.98 -11.16 -1.39
N GLU A 7 -5.29 -11.26 -1.19
CA GLU A 7 -6.08 -12.41 -1.64
C GLU A 7 -6.09 -12.55 -3.17
N VAL A 8 -6.35 -11.44 -3.86
CA VAL A 8 -6.33 -11.41 -5.34
C VAL A 8 -4.96 -11.81 -5.88
N GLN A 9 -3.90 -11.35 -5.25
CA GLN A 9 -2.53 -11.74 -5.59
C GLN A 9 -2.32 -13.25 -5.48
N ARG A 10 -2.80 -13.89 -4.40
CA ARG A 10 -2.69 -15.35 -4.22
C ARG A 10 -3.44 -16.13 -5.28
N LEU A 11 -4.63 -15.67 -5.66
CA LEU A 11 -5.39 -16.24 -6.78
C LEU A 11 -4.62 -16.11 -8.10
N GLN A 12 -3.99 -14.95 -8.35
CA GLN A 12 -3.14 -14.74 -9.52
C GLN A 12 -1.95 -15.72 -9.56
N PHE A 13 -1.39 -16.13 -8.41
CA PHE A 13 -0.27 -17.09 -8.35
C PHE A 13 -0.71 -18.49 -8.71
N GLY A 14 -1.89 -18.88 -8.24
CA GLY A 14 -2.46 -20.20 -8.46
C GLY A 14 -2.98 -20.38 -9.89
N LEU A 15 -3.29 -19.29 -10.60
CA LEU A 15 -3.99 -19.32 -11.89
C LEU A 15 -3.39 -20.32 -12.89
N LYS A 16 -2.11 -20.17 -13.27
CA LYS A 16 -1.50 -21.04 -14.31
C LYS A 16 -1.49 -22.52 -13.94
N ASN A 17 -1.41 -22.83 -12.64
CA ASN A 17 -1.42 -24.22 -12.16
C ASN A 17 -2.83 -24.82 -12.09
N ASN A 18 -3.87 -23.98 -12.00
CA ASN A 18 -5.24 -24.41 -11.76
C ASN A 18 -6.19 -24.11 -12.94
N VAL A 19 -5.71 -23.53 -14.05
CA VAL A 19 -6.57 -23.11 -15.18
C VAL A 19 -7.32 -24.28 -15.84
N ARG A 20 -6.78 -25.49 -15.74
CA ARG A 20 -7.38 -26.73 -16.24
C ARG A 20 -8.34 -27.40 -15.26
N GLU A 21 -8.43 -26.90 -14.03
CA GLU A 21 -9.37 -27.39 -13.04
C GLU A 21 -10.80 -27.04 -13.43
N LYS A 22 -11.74 -27.92 -13.08
CA LYS A 22 -13.14 -27.77 -13.44
C LYS A 22 -13.89 -26.85 -12.46
N PRO A 23 -14.94 -26.15 -12.92
CA PRO A 23 -15.88 -25.48 -12.03
C PRO A 23 -16.39 -26.42 -10.92
N GLY A 24 -16.49 -25.91 -9.70
CA GLY A 24 -16.81 -26.67 -8.49
C GLY A 24 -15.58 -27.09 -7.67
N LYS A 25 -14.38 -27.08 -8.23
CA LYS A 25 -13.15 -27.35 -7.48
C LYS A 25 -12.89 -26.26 -6.44
N VAL A 26 -12.63 -26.67 -5.20
CA VAL A 26 -12.20 -25.77 -4.10
C VAL A 26 -10.68 -25.83 -3.96
N LEU A 27 -10.06 -24.66 -3.86
CA LEU A 27 -8.62 -24.47 -3.65
C LEU A 27 -8.38 -23.83 -2.29
N ASN A 28 -7.30 -24.24 -1.61
CA ASN A 28 -6.84 -23.64 -0.36
C ASN A 28 -5.62 -22.75 -0.63
N TYR A 29 -5.64 -21.53 -0.09
CA TYR A 29 -4.50 -20.62 -0.03
C TYR A 29 -4.24 -20.20 1.40
N LYS A 30 -2.96 -20.22 1.80
CA LYS A 30 -2.54 -19.69 3.10
C LYS A 30 -2.28 -18.19 2.99
N ILE A 31 -3.04 -17.38 3.72
CA ILE A 31 -3.02 -15.91 3.67
C ILE A 31 -2.89 -15.40 5.10
N ASN A 32 -1.83 -14.64 5.41
CA ASN A 32 -1.51 -14.21 6.79
C ASN A 32 -1.51 -15.33 7.85
N GLY A 33 -1.15 -16.55 7.45
CA GLY A 33 -1.13 -17.71 8.34
C GLY A 33 -2.48 -18.42 8.51
N GLU A 34 -3.56 -17.88 7.94
CA GLU A 34 -4.90 -18.47 7.95
C GLU A 34 -5.17 -19.22 6.64
N ASP A 35 -5.91 -20.32 6.72
CA ASP A 35 -6.40 -21.04 5.54
C ASP A 35 -7.63 -20.30 4.95
N ARG A 36 -7.60 -20.04 3.65
CA ARG A 36 -8.69 -19.40 2.91
C ARG A 36 -9.05 -20.26 1.70
N TYR A 37 -10.35 -20.45 1.49
CA TYR A 37 -10.87 -21.37 0.48
C TYR A 37 -11.62 -20.64 -0.62
N PHE A 38 -11.38 -21.06 -1.87
CA PHE A 38 -12.00 -20.46 -3.05
C PHE A 38 -12.46 -21.54 -4.01
N GLN A 39 -13.72 -21.46 -4.42
CA GLN A 39 -14.30 -22.35 -5.42
C GLN A 39 -14.23 -21.74 -6.81
N ILE A 40 -13.82 -22.54 -7.80
CA ILE A 40 -13.84 -22.16 -9.22
C ILE A 40 -15.28 -22.14 -9.72
N VAL A 41 -15.72 -21.04 -10.33
CA VAL A 41 -17.05 -20.91 -10.97
C VAL A 41 -16.95 -20.92 -12.50
N ASN A 42 -15.83 -20.47 -13.04
CA ASN A 42 -15.55 -20.49 -14.47
C ASN A 42 -14.04 -20.58 -14.72
N SER A 43 -13.62 -21.22 -15.81
CA SER A 43 -12.22 -21.31 -16.22
C SER A 43 -12.10 -21.33 -17.74
N MET A 44 -11.00 -20.77 -18.24
CA MET A 44 -10.65 -20.70 -19.67
C MET A 44 -9.15 -20.96 -19.81
N ASP A 45 -8.77 -22.02 -20.53
CA ASP A 45 -7.38 -22.36 -20.87
C ASP A 45 -7.18 -22.32 -22.39
N ALA A 46 -7.16 -21.11 -22.95
CA ALA A 46 -6.95 -20.86 -24.38
C ALA A 46 -5.79 -19.87 -24.57
N THR A 47 -5.81 -19.07 -25.65
CA THR A 47 -4.90 -17.93 -25.81
C THR A 47 -4.92 -17.02 -24.58
N THR A 48 -6.11 -16.82 -24.02
CA THR A 48 -6.34 -16.18 -22.74
C THR A 48 -6.52 -17.26 -21.67
N GLN A 49 -5.79 -17.12 -20.57
CA GLN A 49 -5.91 -17.99 -19.40
C GLN A 49 -6.60 -17.22 -18.27
N ALA A 50 -7.80 -17.64 -17.89
CA ALA A 50 -8.60 -16.93 -16.89
C ALA A 50 -9.33 -17.91 -15.96
N ILE A 51 -9.51 -17.50 -14.70
CA ILE A 51 -10.32 -18.23 -13.73
C ILE A 51 -11.20 -17.22 -12.97
N ALA A 52 -12.45 -17.59 -12.76
CA ALA A 52 -13.36 -16.91 -11.85
C ALA A 52 -13.52 -17.72 -10.58
N PHE A 53 -13.39 -17.04 -9.43
CA PHE A 53 -13.44 -17.62 -8.10
C PHE A 53 -14.56 -17.00 -7.27
N VAL A 54 -15.09 -17.77 -6.32
CA VAL A 54 -15.90 -17.28 -5.19
C VAL A 54 -15.30 -17.78 -3.87
N PRO A 55 -15.24 -16.96 -2.82
CA PRO A 55 -14.81 -17.43 -1.51
C PRO A 55 -15.87 -18.38 -0.90
N VAL A 56 -15.38 -19.38 -0.16
CA VAL A 56 -16.18 -20.39 0.57
C VAL A 56 -15.62 -20.56 1.97
N ASP A 57 -16.42 -21.11 2.89
CA ASP A 57 -16.06 -21.19 4.31
C ASP A 57 -15.05 -22.31 4.60
N ASP A 58 -15.04 -23.38 3.80
CA ASP A 58 -14.29 -24.59 4.11
C ASP A 58 -13.86 -25.39 2.85
N PRO A 59 -13.03 -26.44 2.99
CA PRO A 59 -12.59 -27.27 1.86
C PRO A 59 -13.71 -28.01 1.12
N LYS A 60 -14.92 -28.11 1.71
CA LYS A 60 -16.08 -28.74 1.08
C LYS A 60 -16.85 -27.79 0.17
N GLY A 61 -16.54 -26.49 0.22
CA GLY A 61 -17.21 -25.47 -0.59
C GLY A 61 -18.52 -24.98 0.00
N ASN A 62 -18.69 -25.05 1.32
CA ASN A 62 -19.90 -24.55 1.97
C ASN A 62 -19.99 -23.02 1.90
N ASN A 63 -21.22 -22.52 1.77
CA ASN A 63 -21.58 -21.09 1.74
C ASN A 63 -20.79 -20.26 0.70
N PRO A 64 -20.84 -20.60 -0.61
CA PRO A 64 -20.19 -19.81 -1.64
C PRO A 64 -20.75 -18.39 -1.70
N ASN A 65 -19.86 -17.41 -1.56
CA ASN A 65 -20.22 -16.00 -1.56
C ASN A 65 -20.06 -15.39 -2.96
N TYR A 66 -21.13 -15.53 -3.76
CA TYR A 66 -21.20 -15.02 -5.13
C TYR A 66 -21.21 -13.48 -5.22
N GLN A 67 -21.37 -12.75 -4.10
CA GLN A 67 -21.23 -11.29 -4.08
C GLN A 67 -19.76 -10.84 -4.16
N GLU A 68 -18.81 -11.77 -3.95
CA GLU A 68 -17.37 -11.50 -3.97
C GLU A 68 -16.67 -12.22 -5.13
N THR A 69 -17.41 -12.48 -6.21
CA THR A 69 -16.85 -13.16 -7.38
C THR A 69 -15.68 -12.36 -7.93
N THR A 70 -14.56 -13.05 -8.16
CA THR A 70 -13.28 -12.46 -8.57
C THR A 70 -12.76 -13.14 -9.83
N ILE A 71 -12.47 -12.36 -10.88
CA ILE A 71 -11.84 -12.86 -12.11
C ILE A 71 -10.34 -12.55 -12.06
N VAL A 72 -9.51 -13.56 -12.29
CA VAL A 72 -8.06 -13.40 -12.48
C VAL A 72 -7.67 -13.86 -13.89
N VAL A 73 -6.78 -13.11 -14.55
CA VAL A 73 -6.34 -13.34 -15.92
C VAL A 73 -4.82 -13.31 -15.99
N ALA A 74 -4.21 -14.36 -16.53
CA ALA A 74 -2.76 -14.46 -16.65
C ALA A 74 -2.22 -13.70 -17.86
N GLY A 75 -0.98 -13.21 -17.74
CA GLY A 75 -0.23 -12.69 -18.89
C GLY A 75 0.28 -13.81 -19.80
N THR A 76 0.36 -13.51 -21.10
CA THR A 76 1.05 -14.37 -22.08
C THR A 76 2.57 -14.37 -21.85
N GLN A 77 3.22 -15.51 -22.13
CA GLN A 77 4.68 -15.63 -22.04
C GLN A 77 5.36 -14.71 -23.05
N ILE A 78 6.37 -13.97 -22.59
CA ILE A 78 7.22 -13.15 -23.47
C ILE A 78 8.34 -14.06 -24.03
N PRO A 79 8.70 -13.96 -25.32
CA PRO A 79 9.71 -14.80 -25.98
C PRO A 79 11.08 -14.87 -25.27
N PHE A 80 11.37 -13.92 -24.38
CA PHE A 80 12.69 -13.74 -23.76
C PHE A 80 12.80 -14.23 -22.30
N GLU A 81 11.74 -14.76 -21.68
CA GLU A 81 11.85 -15.35 -20.33
C GLU A 81 12.78 -16.58 -20.31
N ASN A 82 12.93 -17.28 -21.44
CA ASN A 82 13.90 -18.39 -21.60
C ASN A 82 15.31 -17.91 -21.99
N SER A 83 15.59 -16.60 -22.00
CA SER A 83 16.87 -16.08 -22.49
C SER A 83 18.08 -16.41 -21.60
N LYS A 84 17.89 -16.94 -20.38
CA LYS A 84 19.00 -17.47 -19.56
C LYS A 84 19.70 -18.67 -20.21
N GLU A 85 19.05 -19.40 -21.13
CA GLU A 85 19.69 -20.45 -21.94
C GLU A 85 20.30 -19.93 -23.26
N LEU A 86 20.02 -18.69 -23.67
CA LEU A 86 20.47 -18.15 -24.96
C LEU A 86 21.93 -17.68 -24.96
N GLY A 87 22.58 -17.63 -23.79
CA GLY A 87 23.94 -17.11 -23.66
C GLY A 87 25.04 -17.99 -24.27
N ASN A 88 24.74 -19.25 -24.64
CA ASN A 88 25.79 -20.25 -24.94
C ASN A 88 25.67 -20.99 -26.29
N GLN A 89 24.91 -20.50 -27.27
CA GLN A 89 24.79 -21.19 -28.57
C GLN A 89 25.13 -20.25 -29.75
N PRO A 90 26.10 -20.60 -30.62
CA PRO A 90 26.48 -19.80 -31.78
C PRO A 90 25.31 -19.59 -32.76
N TYR A 91 25.30 -18.41 -33.37
CA TYR A 91 24.23 -17.80 -34.18
C TYR A 91 23.72 -18.63 -35.39
N PHE A 92 24.30 -19.78 -35.70
CA PHE A 92 24.10 -20.51 -36.96
C PHE A 92 23.38 -21.87 -36.86
N PHE A 93 23.05 -22.37 -35.65
CA PHE A 93 22.32 -23.63 -35.50
C PHE A 93 21.13 -23.52 -34.54
N LYS A 94 20.02 -22.91 -35.00
CA LYS A 94 18.71 -23.03 -34.34
C LYS A 94 17.91 -24.16 -34.99
N LYS A 95 17.96 -25.36 -34.41
CA LYS A 95 17.09 -26.49 -34.79
C LYS A 95 16.25 -26.91 -33.58
N ASN A 96 14.98 -27.21 -33.85
CA ASN A 96 13.87 -27.63 -32.97
C ASN A 96 12.94 -26.49 -32.50
N ARG A 97 12.23 -25.91 -33.47
CA ARG A 97 11.03 -25.09 -33.30
C ARG A 97 9.79 -26.00 -33.36
N ASP A 98 9.23 -26.43 -32.23
CA ASP A 98 7.89 -27.07 -32.22
C ASP A 98 7.04 -26.78 -30.96
N ILE A 99 7.55 -26.04 -29.97
CA ILE A 99 6.76 -25.51 -28.83
C ILE A 99 6.68 -23.96 -28.86
N VAL A 100 7.41 -23.35 -29.78
CA VAL A 100 7.70 -21.90 -29.84
C VAL A 100 6.61 -21.11 -30.60
N ASP A 101 5.58 -21.77 -31.12
CA ASP A 101 4.69 -21.16 -32.12
C ASP A 101 3.35 -20.62 -31.57
N SER A 102 2.97 -20.82 -30.31
CA SER A 102 1.71 -20.25 -29.77
C SER A 102 1.92 -19.04 -28.87
N SER A 103 2.95 -19.06 -28.01
CA SER A 103 3.30 -17.93 -27.13
C SER A 103 3.99 -16.79 -27.88
N GLU A 104 4.91 -17.09 -28.80
CA GLU A 104 5.49 -16.06 -29.68
C GLU A 104 4.43 -15.49 -30.62
N ARG A 105 3.58 -16.33 -31.23
CA ARG A 105 2.48 -15.82 -32.07
C ARG A 105 1.47 -15.03 -31.25
N ALA A 106 1.14 -15.41 -30.01
CA ALA A 106 0.29 -14.59 -29.14
C ALA A 106 0.99 -13.29 -28.72
N PHE A 107 2.30 -13.29 -28.49
CA PHE A 107 3.09 -12.10 -28.21
C PHE A 107 3.13 -11.15 -29.43
N PHE A 108 3.40 -11.65 -30.62
CA PHE A 108 3.40 -10.88 -31.86
C PHE A 108 1.99 -10.47 -32.30
N ALA A 109 0.98 -11.34 -32.15
CA ALA A 109 -0.43 -11.06 -32.45
C ALA A 109 -1.09 -10.15 -31.40
N SER A 110 -0.60 -10.13 -30.15
CA SER A 110 -0.99 -9.14 -29.13
C SER A 110 -0.41 -7.75 -29.38
N GLY A 111 0.43 -7.61 -30.42
CA GLY A 111 0.98 -6.33 -30.81
C GLY A 111 2.18 -5.93 -29.96
N ALA A 112 3.29 -6.68 -30.07
CA ALA A 112 4.64 -6.13 -29.85
C ALA A 112 4.83 -4.77 -30.58
N PHE A 113 4.00 -4.50 -31.60
CA PHE A 113 3.48 -3.16 -31.87
C PHE A 113 1.96 -3.26 -32.03
N GLY A 114 1.13 -2.70 -31.13
CA GLY A 114 -0.27 -2.41 -31.48
C GLY A 114 -0.33 -1.61 -32.79
N ILE A 115 -0.80 -2.23 -33.88
CA ILE A 115 -0.68 -1.68 -35.25
C ILE A 115 -1.87 -0.78 -35.62
N PHE A 116 -2.91 -0.64 -34.79
CA PHE A 116 -4.05 0.22 -35.14
C PHE A 116 -4.47 1.18 -34.01
N PRO A 117 -4.74 2.46 -34.33
CA PRO A 117 -5.39 3.38 -33.41
C PRO A 117 -6.71 2.76 -32.91
N GLY A 118 -6.93 2.73 -31.59
CA GLY A 118 -8.19 2.31 -30.99
C GLY A 118 -8.33 0.86 -30.51
N MET A 119 -7.34 -0.04 -30.70
CA MET A 119 -7.51 -1.47 -30.34
C MET A 119 -6.68 -1.91 -29.12
N LEU A 120 -7.35 -2.59 -28.18
CA LEU A 120 -6.74 -3.38 -27.10
C LEU A 120 -6.13 -4.68 -27.65
N THR A 121 -5.37 -5.42 -26.85
CA THR A 121 -4.84 -6.73 -27.26
C THR A 121 -6.01 -7.69 -27.59
N PRO A 122 -5.86 -8.69 -28.47
CA PRO A 122 -6.90 -9.70 -28.73
C PRO A 122 -7.40 -10.42 -27.47
N GLN A 123 -6.61 -10.43 -26.38
CA GLN A 123 -7.04 -10.93 -25.08
C GLN A 123 -8.18 -10.11 -24.47
N ALA A 124 -8.35 -8.83 -24.81
CA ALA A 124 -9.42 -8.00 -24.26
C ALA A 124 -10.81 -8.52 -24.67
N ASP A 125 -10.98 -9.03 -25.89
CA ASP A 125 -12.24 -9.62 -26.35
C ASP A 125 -12.52 -10.94 -25.61
N ASP A 126 -11.50 -11.79 -25.44
CA ASP A 126 -11.60 -13.01 -24.64
C ASP A 126 -11.97 -12.72 -23.18
N ILE A 127 -11.38 -11.68 -22.58
CA ILE A 127 -11.65 -11.24 -21.20
C ILE A 127 -13.09 -10.72 -21.09
N ASP A 128 -13.56 -9.92 -22.05
CA ASP A 128 -14.94 -9.41 -22.09
C ASP A 128 -15.96 -10.55 -22.21
N MET A 129 -15.68 -11.52 -23.08
CA MET A 129 -16.50 -12.73 -23.23
C MET A 129 -16.48 -13.58 -21.96
N PHE A 130 -15.31 -13.78 -21.35
CA PHE A 130 -15.17 -14.53 -20.10
C PHE A 130 -15.95 -13.87 -18.96
N TYR A 131 -15.94 -12.53 -18.89
CA TYR A 131 -16.75 -11.76 -17.96
C TYR A 131 -18.24 -12.07 -18.14
N GLN A 132 -18.78 -11.93 -19.36
CA GLN A 132 -20.21 -12.15 -19.64
C GLN A 132 -20.64 -13.58 -19.31
N ILE A 133 -19.83 -14.58 -19.70
CA ILE A 133 -20.12 -15.99 -19.40
C ILE A 133 -20.11 -16.22 -17.88
N THR A 134 -19.18 -15.60 -17.16
CA THR A 134 -19.10 -15.69 -15.70
C THR A 134 -20.32 -15.05 -15.04
N GLU A 135 -20.71 -13.86 -15.50
CA GLU A 135 -21.90 -13.14 -15.03
C GLU A 135 -23.17 -13.98 -15.19
N GLU A 136 -23.39 -14.58 -16.37
CA GLU A 136 -24.55 -15.46 -16.59
C GLU A 136 -24.52 -16.72 -15.71
N LYS A 137 -23.33 -17.30 -15.44
CA LYS A 137 -23.19 -18.47 -14.55
C LYS A 137 -23.53 -18.17 -13.09
N ILE A 138 -23.23 -16.97 -12.61
CA ILE A 138 -23.48 -16.59 -11.20
C ILE A 138 -24.85 -15.94 -10.99
N LYS A 139 -25.56 -15.59 -12.07
CA LYS A 139 -26.85 -14.90 -12.05
C LYS A 139 -27.94 -15.64 -11.26
N SER A 140 -28.00 -16.96 -11.37
CA SER A 140 -28.95 -17.80 -10.60
C SER A 140 -28.70 -17.75 -9.08
N HIS A 141 -27.51 -17.31 -8.66
CA HIS A 141 -27.11 -17.13 -7.27
C HIS A 141 -27.17 -15.66 -6.82
N ASN A 142 -27.79 -14.78 -7.62
CA ASN A 142 -27.80 -13.33 -7.43
C ASN A 142 -26.37 -12.74 -7.31
N GLY A 143 -25.38 -13.38 -7.96
CA GLY A 143 -23.97 -13.02 -7.84
C GLY A 143 -23.56 -11.78 -8.64
N ILE A 144 -22.46 -11.16 -8.24
CA ILE A 144 -21.81 -10.06 -8.97
C ILE A 144 -20.30 -10.27 -9.08
N ILE A 145 -19.69 -9.73 -10.13
CA ILE A 145 -18.22 -9.72 -10.30
C ILE A 145 -17.65 -8.49 -9.59
N SER A 146 -17.27 -8.64 -8.32
CA SER A 146 -16.77 -7.53 -7.49
C SER A 146 -15.33 -7.13 -7.79
N ASN A 147 -14.49 -8.06 -8.25
CA ASN A 147 -13.06 -7.86 -8.46
C ASN A 147 -12.59 -8.43 -9.81
N MET A 148 -11.63 -7.75 -10.42
CA MET A 148 -10.86 -8.29 -11.54
C MET A 148 -9.36 -8.03 -11.37
N SER A 149 -8.52 -8.92 -11.90
CA SER A 149 -7.07 -8.83 -11.85
C SER A 149 -6.45 -9.37 -13.12
N GLY A 150 -5.51 -8.60 -13.68
CA GLY A 150 -4.67 -8.98 -14.81
C GLY A 150 -3.19 -8.92 -14.46
N HIS A 151 -2.40 -9.70 -15.18
CA HIS A 151 -0.93 -9.64 -15.15
C HIS A 151 -0.36 -9.33 -16.53
N SER A 152 0.68 -8.50 -16.60
CA SER A 152 1.41 -8.21 -17.85
C SER A 152 0.46 -7.68 -18.94
N GLN A 153 0.40 -8.32 -20.11
CA GLN A 153 -0.44 -7.92 -21.25
C GLN A 153 -1.95 -8.03 -20.98
N ALA A 154 -2.37 -8.85 -20.01
CA ALA A 154 -3.78 -8.96 -19.65
C ALA A 154 -4.27 -7.76 -18.81
N GLY A 155 -3.35 -7.01 -18.20
CA GLY A 155 -3.65 -5.87 -17.32
C GLY A 155 -4.58 -4.83 -17.97
N PRO A 156 -4.22 -4.25 -19.13
CA PRO A 156 -5.07 -3.28 -19.82
C PRO A 156 -6.44 -3.85 -20.25
N GLY A 157 -6.50 -5.11 -20.68
CA GLY A 157 -7.76 -5.78 -21.04
C GLY A 157 -8.70 -5.91 -19.83
N VAL A 158 -8.16 -6.33 -18.69
CA VAL A 158 -8.92 -6.38 -17.42
C VAL A 158 -9.39 -4.99 -16.99
N ALA A 159 -8.53 -3.98 -17.07
CA ALA A 159 -8.88 -2.60 -16.72
C ALA A 159 -10.01 -2.06 -17.62
N TYR A 160 -9.95 -2.33 -18.92
CA TYR A 160 -11.02 -2.00 -19.86
C TYR A 160 -12.33 -2.69 -19.50
N THR A 161 -12.34 -4.02 -19.36
CA THR A 161 -13.55 -4.80 -19.09
C THR A 161 -14.19 -4.36 -17.77
N ALA A 162 -13.41 -4.25 -16.69
CA ALA A 162 -13.90 -3.83 -15.39
C ALA A 162 -14.53 -2.42 -15.43
N SER A 163 -13.88 -1.48 -16.11
CA SER A 163 -14.42 -0.11 -16.23
C SER A 163 -15.65 -0.03 -17.12
N LYS A 164 -15.68 -0.77 -18.24
CA LYS A 164 -16.85 -0.86 -19.14
C LYS A 164 -18.10 -1.32 -18.39
N TYR A 165 -18.01 -2.45 -17.69
CA TYR A 165 -19.16 -3.02 -16.97
C TYR A 165 -19.48 -2.26 -15.68
N GLY A 166 -18.46 -1.78 -14.96
CA GLY A 166 -18.66 -0.95 -13.79
C GLY A 166 -19.43 0.34 -14.08
N LEU A 167 -19.11 1.02 -15.20
CA LEU A 167 -19.86 2.17 -15.68
C LEU A 167 -21.26 1.80 -16.16
N LYS A 168 -21.38 0.73 -16.98
CA LYS A 168 -22.67 0.27 -17.53
C LYS A 168 -23.67 -0.13 -16.45
N GLU A 169 -23.20 -0.79 -15.40
CA GLU A 169 -24.04 -1.33 -14.32
C GLU A 169 -24.12 -0.39 -13.10
N ASN A 170 -23.47 0.78 -13.19
CA ASN A 170 -23.36 1.75 -12.09
C ASN A 170 -22.91 1.09 -10.77
N ARG A 171 -21.90 0.22 -10.84
CA ARG A 171 -21.33 -0.47 -9.68
C ARG A 171 -19.82 -0.47 -9.68
N THR A 172 -19.26 -0.65 -8.50
CA THR A 172 -17.81 -0.74 -8.34
C THR A 172 -17.32 -2.15 -8.64
N ILE A 173 -16.38 -2.25 -9.57
CA ILE A 173 -15.56 -3.42 -9.88
C ILE A 173 -14.14 -3.01 -9.54
N LYS A 174 -13.61 -3.58 -8.46
CA LYS A 174 -12.25 -3.30 -8.00
C LYS A 174 -11.26 -3.95 -8.94
N VAL A 175 -10.26 -3.21 -9.39
CA VAL A 175 -9.16 -3.74 -10.23
C VAL A 175 -7.89 -3.83 -9.40
N THR A 176 -7.24 -4.99 -9.40
CA THR A 176 -5.93 -5.21 -8.77
C THR A 176 -5.01 -5.88 -9.76
N ASN A 177 -4.21 -5.11 -10.49
CA ASN A 177 -3.34 -5.65 -11.52
C ASN A 177 -1.87 -5.68 -11.09
N PHE A 178 -1.09 -6.48 -11.82
CA PHE A 178 0.35 -6.65 -11.63
C PHE A 178 1.08 -6.46 -12.95
N MET A 179 2.00 -5.49 -12.99
CA MET A 179 2.93 -5.28 -14.11
C MET A 179 2.28 -5.00 -15.47
N ASP A 180 1.25 -4.14 -15.51
CA ASP A 180 0.52 -3.84 -16.76
C ASP A 180 1.46 -3.43 -17.89
N PHE A 181 1.53 -4.27 -18.92
CA PHE A 181 2.34 -4.05 -20.11
C PHE A 181 1.53 -3.28 -21.15
N ALA A 182 2.12 -2.24 -21.77
CA ALA A 182 1.49 -1.41 -22.81
C ALA A 182 0.24 -0.61 -22.35
N ALA A 183 0.08 -0.38 -21.04
CA ALA A 183 -1.02 0.41 -20.48
C ALA A 183 -1.10 1.84 -21.04
N LYS A 184 0.04 2.54 -21.16
CA LYS A 184 0.08 3.88 -21.75
C LYS A 184 -0.42 3.88 -23.20
N LYS A 185 0.03 2.92 -23.99
CA LYS A 185 -0.41 2.79 -25.38
C LYS A 185 -1.92 2.58 -25.46
N ALA A 186 -2.49 1.73 -24.62
CA ALA A 186 -3.94 1.48 -24.59
C ALA A 186 -4.77 2.77 -24.32
N VAL A 187 -4.29 3.67 -23.48
CA VAL A 187 -4.94 4.98 -23.25
C VAL A 187 -4.68 5.95 -24.40
N ASP A 188 -3.43 6.09 -24.83
CA ASP A 188 -3.05 7.05 -25.88
C ASP A 188 -3.75 6.76 -27.22
N THR A 189 -3.99 5.48 -27.53
CA THR A 189 -4.72 5.07 -28.75
C THR A 189 -6.23 5.09 -28.57
N GLY A 190 -6.76 5.43 -27.39
CA GLY A 190 -8.20 5.48 -27.11
C GLY A 190 -8.86 4.13 -26.83
N GLY A 191 -8.09 3.04 -26.65
CA GLY A 191 -8.62 1.73 -26.26
C GLY A 191 -9.19 1.71 -24.84
N ILE A 192 -8.70 2.58 -23.97
CA ILE A 192 -9.34 2.93 -22.68
C ILE A 192 -9.69 4.41 -22.73
N SER A 193 -10.99 4.71 -22.62
CA SER A 193 -11.50 6.08 -22.73
C SER A 193 -11.13 6.94 -21.51
N LYS A 194 -11.24 8.27 -21.64
CA LYS A 194 -11.03 9.20 -20.50
C LYS A 194 -11.98 8.92 -19.33
N GLU A 195 -13.22 8.53 -19.62
CA GLU A 195 -14.21 8.18 -18.61
C GLU A 195 -13.81 6.88 -17.88
N GLN A 196 -13.33 5.88 -18.62
CA GLN A 196 -12.79 4.66 -18.05
C GLN A 196 -11.53 4.93 -17.21
N VAL A 197 -10.64 5.82 -17.64
CA VAL A 197 -9.49 6.25 -16.83
C VAL A 197 -9.96 6.90 -15.51
N ALA A 198 -10.96 7.78 -15.56
CA ALA A 198 -11.52 8.41 -14.36
C ALA A 198 -12.14 7.37 -13.40
N TYR A 199 -12.81 6.35 -13.93
CA TYR A 199 -13.29 5.20 -13.17
C TYR A 199 -12.13 4.43 -12.52
N LEU A 200 -11.12 4.07 -13.32
CA LEU A 200 -9.97 3.29 -12.87
C LEU A 200 -9.15 4.03 -11.81
N ASN A 201 -8.99 5.35 -11.92
CA ASN A 201 -8.30 6.17 -10.91
C ASN A 201 -8.93 6.08 -9.51
N LYS A 202 -10.22 5.72 -9.42
CA LYS A 202 -10.92 5.51 -8.14
C LYS A 202 -10.91 4.04 -7.71
N ASN A 203 -10.89 3.11 -8.66
CA ASN A 203 -11.23 1.71 -8.43
C ASN A 203 -10.09 0.71 -8.70
N ALA A 204 -8.95 1.16 -9.23
CA ALA A 204 -7.84 0.30 -9.63
C ALA A 204 -6.57 0.57 -8.81
N THR A 205 -5.89 -0.51 -8.41
CA THR A 205 -4.52 -0.48 -7.87
C THR A 205 -3.62 -1.35 -8.75
N ILE A 206 -2.49 -0.81 -9.20
CA ILE A 206 -1.58 -1.48 -10.13
C ILE A 206 -0.20 -1.59 -9.47
N TYR A 207 0.25 -2.81 -9.20
CA TYR A 207 1.55 -3.08 -8.59
C TYR A 207 2.65 -3.25 -9.63
N ARG A 208 3.79 -2.60 -9.40
CA ARG A 208 4.85 -2.47 -10.40
C ARG A 208 6.25 -2.57 -9.78
N ASP A 209 7.16 -3.23 -10.48
CA ASP A 209 8.55 -3.31 -10.07
C ASP A 209 9.30 -2.02 -10.43
N SER A 210 10.24 -1.62 -9.58
CA SER A 210 11.02 -0.40 -9.81
C SER A 210 12.06 -0.51 -10.92
N ARG A 211 12.50 -1.73 -11.25
CA ARG A 211 13.50 -2.00 -12.29
C ARG A 211 12.92 -1.90 -13.70
N ARG A 212 11.60 -2.07 -13.80
CA ARG A 212 10.84 -2.12 -15.04
C ARG A 212 11.39 -3.19 -15.97
N ASP A 213 11.78 -4.34 -15.40
CA ASP A 213 12.62 -5.35 -16.04
C ASP A 213 12.09 -5.74 -17.42
N VAL A 214 10.77 -5.93 -17.51
CA VAL A 214 10.06 -6.30 -18.73
C VAL A 214 9.26 -5.13 -19.30
N VAL A 215 8.55 -4.37 -18.45
CA VAL A 215 7.61 -3.35 -18.93
C VAL A 215 8.28 -2.21 -19.69
N LYS A 216 9.59 -1.97 -19.52
CA LYS A 216 10.34 -0.99 -20.33
C LYS A 216 10.38 -1.32 -21.83
N LEU A 217 10.17 -2.60 -22.19
CA LEU A 217 10.17 -3.08 -23.57
C LEU A 217 8.89 -2.67 -24.35
N ASP A 218 7.90 -2.07 -23.68
CA ASP A 218 6.65 -1.61 -24.29
C ASP A 218 6.76 -0.32 -25.13
N GLY A 219 7.98 0.22 -25.26
CA GLY A 219 8.27 1.47 -25.98
C GLY A 219 7.80 2.74 -25.26
N ASN A 220 7.22 2.63 -24.06
CA ASN A 220 6.67 3.71 -23.25
C ASN A 220 7.27 3.75 -21.83
N GLY A 221 8.37 3.02 -21.60
CA GLY A 221 9.03 2.93 -20.30
C GLY A 221 8.16 2.28 -19.23
N GLY A 222 7.18 1.45 -19.63
CA GLY A 222 6.22 0.80 -18.75
C GLY A 222 5.17 1.73 -18.15
N ALA A 223 4.96 2.95 -18.67
CA ALA A 223 4.03 3.89 -18.04
C ALA A 223 2.60 3.34 -17.94
N VAL A 224 1.96 3.56 -16.78
CA VAL A 224 0.56 3.17 -16.51
C VAL A 224 -0.23 4.42 -16.15
N PRO A 225 -1.03 4.99 -17.07
CA PRO A 225 -1.70 6.28 -16.88
C PRO A 225 -3.09 6.18 -16.24
N TYR A 226 -3.39 5.07 -15.56
CA TYR A 226 -4.66 4.85 -14.88
C TYR A 226 -4.46 4.13 -13.54
N GLY A 227 -5.40 4.33 -12.63
CA GLY A 227 -5.38 3.72 -11.31
C GLY A 227 -4.28 4.26 -10.40
N LYS A 228 -4.30 3.78 -9.14
CA LYS A 228 -3.22 4.03 -8.18
C LYS A 228 -2.06 3.08 -8.47
N THR A 229 -0.93 3.62 -8.90
CA THR A 229 0.29 2.81 -9.09
C THR A 229 1.05 2.66 -7.78
N MET A 230 1.47 1.43 -7.47
CA MET A 230 2.23 1.07 -6.28
C MET A 230 3.53 0.41 -6.72
N MET A 231 4.65 1.09 -6.49
CA MET A 231 5.97 0.67 -6.94
C MET A 231 6.71 -0.04 -5.81
N PHE A 232 7.46 -1.08 -6.12
CA PHE A 232 8.26 -1.80 -5.12
C PHE A 232 9.64 -2.18 -5.67
N GLU A 233 10.64 -2.19 -4.80
CA GLU A 233 11.98 -2.64 -5.14
C GLU A 233 12.08 -4.17 -5.10
N VAL A 234 12.70 -4.74 -6.12
CA VAL A 234 12.90 -6.19 -6.28
C VAL A 234 14.18 -6.61 -5.56
N ILE A 235 14.16 -7.78 -4.93
CA ILE A 235 15.30 -8.35 -4.19
C ILE A 235 16.26 -9.05 -5.17
N GLY A 236 17.56 -8.77 -5.06
CA GLY A 236 18.60 -9.55 -5.74
C GLY A 236 18.33 -9.75 -7.24
N ASP A 237 18.33 -10.99 -7.70
CA ASP A 237 18.02 -11.35 -9.10
C ASP A 237 16.62 -11.98 -9.26
N GLU A 238 15.71 -11.70 -8.32
CA GLU A 238 14.31 -12.16 -8.42
C GLU A 238 13.64 -11.58 -9.67
N ASP A 239 12.66 -12.33 -10.20
CA ASP A 239 11.85 -11.89 -11.33
C ASP A 239 10.94 -10.73 -10.92
N GLY A 240 11.32 -9.50 -11.27
CA GLY A 240 10.50 -8.32 -11.00
C GLY A 240 9.13 -8.35 -11.69
N HIS A 241 9.02 -9.03 -12.85
CA HIS A 241 7.80 -9.07 -13.67
C HIS A 241 6.82 -10.17 -13.25
N SER A 242 6.91 -10.66 -12.01
CA SER A 242 5.98 -11.64 -11.48
C SER A 242 4.91 -10.98 -10.60
N PRO A 243 3.65 -11.47 -10.63
CA PRO A 243 2.69 -11.13 -9.58
C PRO A 243 3.21 -11.54 -8.19
N ARG A 244 4.16 -12.50 -8.13
CA ARG A 244 4.73 -13.11 -6.92
C ARG A 244 5.66 -12.21 -6.11
N THR A 245 6.25 -11.25 -6.77
CA THR A 245 7.34 -10.45 -6.23
C THR A 245 6.90 -9.36 -5.25
N PRO A 246 5.80 -8.61 -5.49
CA PRO A 246 5.35 -7.66 -4.48
C PRO A 246 4.92 -8.38 -3.20
N VAL A 247 5.45 -7.96 -2.05
CA VAL A 247 4.93 -8.40 -0.75
C VAL A 247 3.80 -7.47 -0.32
N LEU A 248 2.60 -8.02 -0.23
CA LEU A 248 1.37 -7.30 0.14
C LEU A 248 0.93 -7.62 1.56
N LYS A 249 0.27 -6.66 2.20
CA LYS A 249 -0.44 -6.82 3.47
C LYS A 249 -1.82 -6.20 3.31
N GLY A 250 -2.85 -7.03 3.17
CA GLY A 250 -4.21 -6.58 2.87
C GLY A 250 -4.31 -5.86 1.52
N ASN A 251 -4.55 -4.54 1.53
CA ASN A 251 -4.76 -3.72 0.33
C ASN A 251 -3.56 -2.84 -0.06
N ALA A 252 -2.39 -3.05 0.55
CA ALA A 252 -1.19 -2.23 0.34
C ALA A 252 0.08 -3.09 0.28
N LEU A 253 1.21 -2.47 -0.10
CA LEU A 253 2.54 -3.06 0.08
C LEU A 253 2.84 -3.22 1.58
N ASP A 254 3.50 -4.31 1.97
CA ASP A 254 3.96 -4.51 3.35
C ASP A 254 5.18 -3.63 3.64
N ILE A 255 4.94 -2.38 4.03
CA ILE A 255 6.01 -1.40 4.29
C ILE A 255 7.01 -1.90 5.34
N ASP A 256 6.55 -2.64 6.35
CA ASP A 256 7.43 -3.18 7.39
C ASP A 256 8.41 -4.21 6.81
N TYR A 257 7.94 -5.06 5.89
CA TYR A 257 8.78 -6.02 5.17
C TYR A 257 9.87 -5.32 4.36
N TYR A 258 9.49 -4.34 3.53
CA TYR A 258 10.44 -3.62 2.67
C TYR A 258 11.45 -2.81 3.49
N TYR A 259 10.98 -2.11 4.53
CA TYR A 259 11.83 -1.32 5.41
C TYR A 259 12.87 -2.18 6.14
N LYS A 260 12.47 -3.33 6.70
CA LYS A 260 13.41 -4.27 7.35
C LYS A 260 14.47 -4.83 6.40
N LYS A 261 14.20 -4.85 5.10
CA LYS A 261 15.13 -5.33 4.07
C LYS A 261 15.92 -4.21 3.39
N ASN A 262 15.78 -2.96 3.83
CA ASN A 262 16.38 -1.79 3.19
C ASN A 262 16.01 -1.64 1.70
N LEU A 263 14.75 -1.94 1.38
CA LEU A 263 14.17 -1.85 0.04
C LEU A 263 13.14 -0.73 0.00
N PHE A 264 13.09 0.01 -1.09
CA PHE A 264 12.06 1.03 -1.29
C PHE A 264 10.72 0.42 -1.71
N ALA A 265 9.63 1.03 -1.23
CA ALA A 265 8.27 0.72 -1.63
C ALA A 265 7.40 1.97 -1.54
N SER A 266 6.44 2.13 -2.46
CA SER A 266 5.46 3.22 -2.42
C SER A 266 4.68 3.18 -1.10
N GLY A 267 4.56 4.34 -0.45
CA GLY A 267 3.89 4.47 0.86
C GLY A 267 4.84 4.51 2.05
N MET A 268 6.16 4.62 1.84
CA MET A 268 7.12 4.89 2.91
C MET A 268 7.11 6.36 3.34
N THR A 269 7.33 6.59 4.63
CA THR A 269 7.51 7.94 5.18
C THR A 269 8.91 8.49 4.87
N GLU A 270 9.12 9.80 5.03
CA GLU A 270 10.44 10.41 4.79
C GLU A 270 11.53 9.78 5.67
N LYS A 271 11.24 9.53 6.96
CA LYS A 271 12.23 8.92 7.86
C LYS A 271 12.62 7.52 7.42
N GLN A 272 11.66 6.72 6.96
CA GLN A 272 11.92 5.37 6.45
C GLN A 272 12.80 5.44 5.20
N VAL A 273 12.45 6.30 4.24
CA VAL A 273 13.22 6.46 3.00
C VAL A 273 14.64 6.94 3.30
N ARG A 274 14.81 7.95 4.16
CA ARG A 274 16.11 8.51 4.51
C ARG A 274 17.03 7.46 5.13
N LYS A 275 16.52 6.63 6.05
CA LYS A 275 17.32 5.56 6.67
C LYS A 275 17.76 4.51 5.66
N ILE A 276 16.88 4.13 4.73
CA ILE A 276 17.22 3.20 3.65
C ILE A 276 18.24 3.84 2.70
N ALA A 277 18.09 5.11 2.36
CA ALA A 277 19.03 5.86 1.53
C ALA A 277 20.42 5.94 2.15
N GLU A 278 20.52 6.24 3.45
CA GLU A 278 21.77 6.19 4.21
C GLU A 278 22.40 4.79 4.19
N TYR A 279 21.59 3.75 4.36
CA TYR A 279 22.07 2.38 4.26
C TYR A 279 22.62 2.07 2.86
N LYS A 280 21.89 2.42 1.80
CA LYS A 280 22.31 2.17 0.40
C LYS A 280 23.58 2.92 0.06
N ALA A 281 23.67 4.20 0.44
CA ALA A 281 24.85 5.04 0.27
C ALA A 281 26.09 4.45 0.97
N LYS A 282 25.97 4.07 2.23
CA LYS A 282 27.08 3.45 3.00
C LYS A 282 27.54 2.11 2.44
N ASN A 283 26.65 1.37 1.79
CA ASN A 283 26.92 0.05 1.23
C ASN A 283 27.14 0.08 -0.30
N PHE A 284 27.25 1.27 -0.88
CA PHE A 284 27.49 1.41 -2.31
C PHE A 284 28.88 0.85 -2.67
N LYS A 285 28.92 0.02 -3.71
CA LYS A 285 30.16 -0.53 -4.27
C LYS A 285 30.23 -0.11 -5.74
N PRO A 286 31.11 0.82 -6.12
CA PRO A 286 31.18 1.29 -7.49
C PRO A 286 31.64 0.18 -8.43
N ASN A 287 31.07 0.13 -9.62
CA ASN A 287 31.55 -0.71 -10.70
C ASN A 287 32.54 0.07 -11.58
N LEU A 288 33.25 -0.63 -12.47
CA LEU A 288 34.26 -0.02 -13.37
C LEU A 288 33.70 1.15 -14.19
N GLY A 289 32.43 1.09 -14.59
CA GLY A 289 31.78 2.18 -15.32
C GLY A 289 31.69 3.46 -14.49
N ILE A 290 31.30 3.36 -13.22
CA ILE A 290 31.18 4.52 -12.32
C ILE A 290 32.56 5.11 -11.99
N VAL A 291 33.54 4.24 -11.70
CA VAL A 291 34.91 4.67 -11.38
C VAL A 291 35.56 5.40 -12.56
N ASN A 292 35.40 4.88 -13.78
CA ASN A 292 35.99 5.48 -14.97
C ASN A 292 35.45 6.88 -15.29
N TYR A 293 34.26 7.23 -14.80
CA TYR A 293 33.65 8.55 -14.98
C TYR A 293 33.75 9.45 -13.72
N GLY A 294 34.38 8.99 -12.64
CA GLY A 294 34.54 9.77 -11.41
C GLY A 294 33.21 10.13 -10.73
N LEU A 295 32.19 9.27 -10.83
CA LEU A 295 30.83 9.53 -10.34
C LEU A 295 30.56 8.95 -8.94
N GLU A 296 31.58 8.41 -8.26
CA GLU A 296 31.43 7.73 -6.97
C GLU A 296 30.77 8.61 -5.91
N ASP A 297 31.12 9.89 -5.90
CA ASP A 297 30.65 10.89 -4.93
C ASP A 297 29.16 11.25 -5.08
N ILE A 298 28.52 10.81 -6.17
CA ILE A 298 27.08 10.97 -6.38
C ILE A 298 26.33 9.84 -5.68
N PHE A 299 26.86 8.62 -5.78
CA PHE A 299 26.20 7.40 -5.30
C PHE A 299 26.50 7.07 -3.83
N ASP A 300 27.49 7.71 -3.22
CA ASP A 300 27.74 7.62 -1.77
C ASP A 300 26.91 8.63 -0.95
N ARG A 301 26.04 9.42 -1.60
CA ARG A 301 25.15 10.40 -0.94
C ARG A 301 23.73 9.85 -0.78
N PRO A 302 23.14 9.92 0.42
CA PRO A 302 21.73 9.54 0.63
C PRO A 302 20.75 10.30 -0.28
N GLU A 303 21.04 11.56 -0.60
CA GLU A 303 20.20 12.44 -1.43
C GLU A 303 19.95 11.87 -2.83
N PHE A 304 20.93 11.16 -3.42
CA PHE A 304 20.76 10.47 -4.70
C PHE A 304 19.63 9.43 -4.62
N TYR A 305 19.63 8.60 -3.58
CA TYR A 305 18.62 7.57 -3.37
C TYR A 305 17.26 8.15 -2.97
N ILE A 306 17.23 9.25 -2.21
CA ILE A 306 15.99 9.95 -1.86
C ILE A 306 15.32 10.51 -3.13
N ASN A 307 16.10 11.16 -4.00
CA ASN A 307 15.59 11.64 -5.29
C ASN A 307 15.14 10.48 -6.18
N GLY A 308 15.90 9.39 -6.20
CA GLY A 308 15.51 8.15 -6.88
C GLY A 308 14.20 7.56 -6.36
N TYR A 309 13.95 7.64 -5.05
CA TYR A 309 12.69 7.25 -4.43
C TYR A 309 11.54 8.13 -4.93
N LEU A 310 11.67 9.46 -4.82
CA LEU A 310 10.60 10.39 -5.21
C LEU A 310 10.22 10.25 -6.69
N ASN A 311 11.22 10.03 -7.56
CA ASN A 311 11.01 9.86 -8.99
C ASN A 311 10.32 8.53 -9.35
N ASN A 312 10.58 7.46 -8.61
CA ASN A 312 10.11 6.11 -8.98
C ASN A 312 8.95 5.59 -8.13
N TYR A 313 8.80 6.02 -6.89
CA TYR A 313 7.85 5.45 -5.92
C TYR A 313 6.75 6.43 -5.50
N GLY A 314 6.92 7.71 -5.82
CA GLY A 314 5.96 8.76 -5.52
C GLY A 314 6.31 9.55 -4.24
N PRO A 315 5.40 10.43 -3.78
CA PRO A 315 5.64 11.26 -2.60
C PRO A 315 5.78 10.41 -1.34
N PHE A 316 6.44 10.96 -0.32
CA PHE A 316 6.47 10.35 1.01
C PHE A 316 5.04 10.20 1.55
N ALA A 317 4.78 9.08 2.19
CA ALA A 317 3.60 8.97 3.04
C ALA A 317 3.72 9.99 4.18
N PRO A 318 2.59 10.58 4.62
CA PRO A 318 2.60 11.41 5.80
C PRO A 318 3.13 10.60 6.99
N GLU A 319 3.97 11.22 7.80
CA GLU A 319 4.34 10.64 9.08
C GLU A 319 3.05 10.45 9.90
N PRO A 320 2.82 9.26 10.49
CA PRO A 320 1.64 9.04 11.30
C PRO A 320 1.65 10.06 12.45
N THR A 321 0.52 10.73 12.65
CA THR A 321 0.35 11.63 13.79
C THR A 321 0.40 10.81 15.07
N LYS A 322 0.65 11.45 16.22
CA LYS A 322 0.53 10.78 17.53
C LYS A 322 -0.86 10.16 17.71
N GLN A 323 -1.89 10.78 17.14
CA GLN A 323 -3.26 10.26 17.16
C GLN A 323 -3.44 9.01 16.28
N ASP A 324 -2.79 8.95 15.12
CA ASP A 324 -2.76 7.76 14.26
C ASP A 324 -2.06 6.60 14.98
N LEU A 325 -0.91 6.87 15.61
CA LEU A 325 -0.18 5.89 16.41
C LEU A 325 -1.02 5.37 17.59
N ILE A 326 -1.71 6.25 18.31
CA ILE A 326 -2.65 5.85 19.38
C ILE A 326 -3.74 4.92 18.81
N THR A 327 -4.32 5.28 17.66
CA THR A 327 -5.39 4.49 17.03
C THR A 327 -4.89 3.11 16.60
N LEU A 328 -3.71 3.05 15.98
CA LEU A 328 -3.04 1.80 15.60
C LEU A 328 -2.72 0.94 16.82
N ASN A 329 -2.15 1.53 17.87
CA ASN A 329 -1.83 0.79 19.09
C ASN A 329 -3.08 0.24 19.78
N ILE A 330 -4.18 1.01 19.83
CA ILE A 330 -5.47 0.54 20.35
C ILE A 330 -5.99 -0.64 19.54
N LYS A 331 -5.84 -0.62 18.21
CA LYS A 331 -6.20 -1.75 17.34
C LYS A 331 -5.33 -2.97 17.64
N GLN A 332 -4.01 -2.80 17.70
CA GLN A 332 -3.08 -3.88 18.03
C GLN A 332 -3.36 -4.47 19.42
N ILE A 333 -3.66 -3.65 20.42
CA ILE A 333 -4.09 -4.12 21.76
C ILE A 333 -5.33 -5.02 21.67
N LYS A 334 -6.31 -4.68 20.82
CA LYS A 334 -7.50 -5.53 20.62
C LYS A 334 -7.13 -6.85 19.94
N GLU A 335 -6.29 -6.83 18.93
CA GLU A 335 -5.82 -8.01 18.20
C GLU A 335 -4.99 -8.96 19.09
N ILE A 336 -4.08 -8.40 19.89
CA ILE A 336 -3.31 -9.16 20.89
C ILE A 336 -4.25 -9.78 21.94
N LYS A 337 -5.22 -9.02 22.46
CA LYS A 337 -6.23 -9.53 23.41
C LYS A 337 -7.06 -10.67 22.83
N ALA A 338 -7.41 -10.60 21.54
CA ALA A 338 -8.09 -11.69 20.85
C ALA A 338 -7.19 -12.93 20.74
N SER A 339 -5.94 -12.74 20.28
CA SER A 339 -4.95 -13.81 20.11
C SER A 339 -4.58 -14.51 21.44
N LEU A 340 -4.59 -13.78 22.55
CA LEU A 340 -4.32 -14.31 23.88
C LEU A 340 -5.36 -15.35 24.35
N LYS A 341 -6.58 -15.36 23.80
CA LYS A 341 -7.64 -16.30 24.19
C LYS A 341 -7.33 -17.73 23.76
N SER A 342 -6.68 -17.91 22.62
CA SER A 342 -6.36 -19.22 22.03
C SER A 342 -4.88 -19.60 22.17
N SER A 343 -4.02 -18.69 22.63
CA SER A 343 -2.58 -18.93 22.75
C SER A 343 -2.19 -19.67 24.03
N SER A 344 -1.16 -20.51 23.95
CA SER A 344 -0.58 -21.27 25.06
C SER A 344 0.96 -21.18 25.09
N GLY A 345 1.58 -21.63 26.18
CA GLY A 345 3.04 -21.72 26.32
C GLY A 345 3.79 -20.40 26.07
N SER A 346 4.94 -20.50 25.41
CA SER A 346 5.82 -19.36 25.08
C SER A 346 5.11 -18.29 24.26
N LYS A 347 4.23 -18.68 23.31
CA LYS A 347 3.47 -17.70 22.51
C LYS A 347 2.56 -16.82 23.37
N LYS A 348 1.93 -17.39 24.40
CA LYS A 348 1.11 -16.64 25.35
C LYS A 348 1.92 -15.63 26.15
N ILE A 349 3.17 -15.97 26.48
CA ILE A 349 4.07 -15.11 27.23
C ILE A 349 4.55 -13.94 26.35
N SER A 350 5.00 -14.21 25.12
CA SER A 350 5.36 -13.15 24.17
C SER A 350 4.21 -12.19 23.91
N LEU A 351 2.98 -12.70 23.72
CA LEU A 351 1.81 -11.84 23.52
C LEU A 351 1.46 -10.99 24.76
N ARG A 352 1.73 -11.48 25.99
CA ARG A 352 1.54 -10.69 27.21
C ARG A 352 2.57 -9.58 27.33
N GLU A 353 3.82 -9.87 27.00
CA GLU A 353 4.89 -8.89 26.94
C GLU A 353 4.58 -7.79 25.91
N GLU A 354 4.23 -8.19 24.68
CA GLU A 354 3.84 -7.29 23.60
C GLU A 354 2.65 -6.40 24.03
N LEU A 355 1.64 -6.98 24.68
CA LEU A 355 0.50 -6.23 25.20
C LEU A 355 0.92 -5.14 26.18
N VAL A 356 1.85 -5.44 27.10
CA VAL A 356 2.35 -4.46 28.09
C VAL A 356 3.13 -3.34 27.38
N ARG A 357 4.01 -3.66 26.43
CA ARG A 357 4.77 -2.67 25.67
C ARG A 357 3.89 -1.73 24.88
N VAL A 358 2.97 -2.27 24.08
CA VAL A 358 2.07 -1.45 23.26
C VAL A 358 1.16 -0.58 24.14
N SER A 359 0.72 -1.10 25.30
CA SER A 359 -0.04 -0.32 26.28
C SER A 359 0.78 0.82 26.89
N ALA A 360 2.07 0.58 27.19
CA ALA A 360 2.98 1.58 27.71
C ALA A 360 3.23 2.69 26.69
N GLU A 361 3.47 2.35 25.42
CA GLU A 361 3.65 3.31 24.34
C GLU A 361 2.38 4.15 24.11
N THR A 362 1.21 3.50 24.05
CA THR A 362 -0.09 4.20 23.94
C THR A 362 -0.29 5.21 25.06
N THR A 363 0.02 4.81 26.28
CA THR A 363 -0.10 5.66 27.48
C THR A 363 0.77 6.91 27.38
N LYS A 364 2.01 6.76 26.91
CA LYS A 364 2.93 7.86 26.70
C LYS A 364 2.42 8.81 25.62
N LEU A 365 2.01 8.27 24.47
CA LEU A 365 1.50 9.07 23.35
C LEU A 365 0.24 9.86 23.73
N GLN A 366 -0.71 9.24 24.44
CA GLN A 366 -1.93 9.91 24.90
C GLN A 366 -1.61 11.11 25.81
N ALA A 367 -0.61 10.97 26.68
CA ALA A 367 -0.22 12.04 27.58
C ALA A 367 0.50 13.20 26.87
N GLU A 368 1.29 12.90 25.84
CA GLU A 368 1.89 13.92 24.97
C GLU A 368 0.82 14.68 24.17
N VAL A 369 -0.15 13.98 23.56
CA VAL A 369 -1.26 14.61 22.84
C VAL A 369 -2.08 15.50 23.78
N TYR A 370 -2.37 15.01 24.99
CA TYR A 370 -3.10 15.80 25.99
C TYR A 370 -2.39 17.11 26.34
N GLU A 371 -1.07 17.09 26.56
CA GLU A 371 -0.30 18.30 26.84
C GLU A 371 -0.33 19.29 25.66
N GLU A 372 -0.14 18.78 24.44
CA GLU A 372 -0.19 19.57 23.20
C GLU A 372 -1.57 20.22 23.00
N GLU A 373 -2.66 19.49 23.26
CA GLU A 373 -4.03 20.03 23.19
C GLU A 373 -4.27 21.14 24.21
N ILE A 374 -3.79 21.00 25.45
CA ILE A 374 -3.93 22.04 26.48
C ILE A 374 -3.18 23.29 26.07
N LYS A 375 -1.92 23.16 25.63
CA LYS A 375 -1.11 24.30 25.17
C LYS A 375 -1.77 25.00 23.97
N SER A 376 -2.25 24.24 23.00
CA SER A 376 -2.92 24.77 21.81
C SER A 376 -4.22 25.51 22.13
N LYS A 377 -5.06 24.96 23.04
CA LYS A 377 -6.30 25.62 23.49
C LYS A 377 -6.02 26.94 24.21
N ILE A 378 -5.02 26.95 25.09
CA ILE A 378 -4.59 28.16 25.80
C ILE A 378 -4.14 29.23 24.81
N GLU A 379 -3.26 28.87 23.87
CA GLU A 379 -2.75 29.79 22.84
C GLU A 379 -3.88 30.35 21.97
N SER A 380 -4.80 29.49 21.52
CA SER A 380 -5.95 29.90 20.72
C SER A 380 -6.88 30.87 21.45
N GLU A 381 -7.18 30.63 22.74
CA GLU A 381 -8.02 31.54 23.52
C GLU A 381 -7.30 32.85 23.85
N LYS A 382 -5.99 32.81 24.12
CA LYS A 382 -5.16 34.00 24.34
C LYS A 382 -5.11 34.89 23.10
N GLU A 383 -4.94 34.29 21.93
CA GLU A 383 -4.99 34.98 20.64
C GLU A 383 -6.36 35.64 20.41
N LYS A 384 -7.47 34.94 20.70
CA LYS A 384 -8.82 35.53 20.63
C LYS A 384 -8.99 36.74 21.55
N VAL A 385 -8.44 36.69 22.78
CA VAL A 385 -8.48 37.82 23.71
C VAL A 385 -7.67 38.99 23.15
N SER A 386 -6.46 38.73 22.65
CA SER A 386 -5.61 39.72 21.99
C SER A 386 -6.34 40.41 20.83
N GLN A 387 -6.96 39.64 19.93
CA GLN A 387 -7.74 40.16 18.80
C GLN A 387 -8.93 41.02 19.24
N LYS A 388 -9.65 40.60 20.29
CA LYS A 388 -10.76 41.40 20.85
C LYS A 388 -10.28 42.74 21.41
N ILE A 389 -9.15 42.75 22.12
CA ILE A 389 -8.54 43.98 22.64
C ILE A 389 -8.16 44.91 21.49
N SER A 390 -7.48 44.40 20.46
CA SER A 390 -7.09 45.18 19.29
C SER A 390 -8.29 45.74 18.53
N SER A 391 -9.33 44.93 18.34
CA SER A 391 -10.58 45.36 17.69
C SER A 391 -11.26 46.48 18.49
N LEU A 392 -11.39 46.32 19.81
CA LEU A 392 -12.00 47.32 20.68
C LEU A 392 -11.21 48.63 20.69
N LYS A 393 -9.87 48.57 20.70
CA LYS A 393 -9.03 49.76 20.57
C LYS A 393 -9.27 50.47 19.25
N SER A 394 -9.25 49.72 18.14
CA SER A 394 -9.48 50.28 16.80
C SER A 394 -10.85 50.96 16.69
N GLU A 395 -11.88 50.38 17.29
CA GLU A 395 -13.22 50.96 17.32
C GLU A 395 -13.28 52.23 18.18
N ALA A 396 -12.65 52.21 19.35
CA ALA A 396 -12.54 53.40 20.21
C ALA A 396 -11.83 54.57 19.50
N TYR A 397 -10.75 54.31 18.74
CA TYR A 397 -10.10 55.32 17.91
C TYR A 397 -11.00 55.84 16.77
N SER A 398 -11.90 55.02 16.23
CA SER A 398 -12.76 55.44 15.11
C SER A 398 -13.96 56.30 15.55
N ILE A 399 -14.43 56.15 16.79
CA ILE A 399 -15.58 56.90 17.32
C ILE A 399 -15.17 58.16 18.11
N ALA A 400 -13.91 58.27 18.51
CA ALA A 400 -13.39 59.41 19.27
C ALA A 400 -13.30 60.68 18.40
N ARG A 401 -14.41 61.44 18.31
CA ARG A 401 -14.51 62.66 17.47
C ARG A 401 -13.94 63.93 18.10
N HIS A 402 -13.80 63.95 19.43
CA HIS A 402 -13.44 65.15 20.20
C HIS A 402 -12.22 64.95 21.11
N LEU A 403 -11.58 63.79 21.03
CA LEU A 403 -10.37 63.47 21.78
C LEU A 403 -9.20 63.38 20.81
N SER A 404 -8.06 63.93 21.20
CA SER A 404 -6.78 63.68 20.53
C SER A 404 -6.38 62.21 20.66
N SER A 405 -5.53 61.72 19.76
CA SER A 405 -5.04 60.34 19.82
C SER A 405 -4.39 59.99 21.17
N SER A 406 -3.72 60.95 21.82
CA SER A 406 -3.13 60.79 23.15
C SER A 406 -4.17 60.65 24.26
N GLU A 407 -5.30 61.37 24.19
CA GLU A 407 -6.37 61.25 25.18
C GLU A 407 -7.10 59.90 25.06
N VAL A 408 -7.30 59.43 23.83
CA VAL A 408 -7.85 58.08 23.56
C VAL A 408 -6.90 57.00 24.07
N GLU A 409 -5.60 57.16 23.86
CA GLU A 409 -4.59 56.21 24.33
C GLU A 409 -4.54 56.12 25.87
N VAL A 410 -4.63 57.27 26.56
CA VAL A 410 -4.73 57.32 28.03
C VAL A 410 -5.98 56.57 28.51
N LEU A 411 -7.13 56.78 27.87
CA LEU A 411 -8.38 56.07 28.22
C LEU A 411 -8.29 54.56 28.00
N LEU A 412 -7.57 54.12 26.97
CA LEU A 412 -7.43 52.70 26.61
C LEU A 412 -6.20 52.03 27.23
N SER A 413 -5.44 52.75 28.07
CA SER A 413 -4.17 52.28 28.63
C SER A 413 -4.33 51.02 29.49
N GLU A 414 -5.45 50.90 30.22
CA GLU A 414 -5.77 49.72 31.03
C GLU A 414 -6.29 48.53 30.21
N LEU A 415 -6.71 48.75 28.97
CA LEU A 415 -7.15 47.70 28.06
C LEU A 415 -5.91 47.05 27.40
N SER A 416 -5.31 46.08 28.08
CA SER A 416 -4.13 45.37 27.62
C SER A 416 -4.29 43.87 27.80
N LEU A 417 -3.46 43.08 27.11
CA LEU A 417 -3.48 41.64 27.31
C LEU A 417 -3.05 41.26 28.74
N ASP A 418 -2.09 41.97 29.32
CA ASP A 418 -1.58 41.72 30.67
C ASP A 418 -2.63 41.93 31.77
N THR A 419 -3.62 42.82 31.54
CA THR A 419 -4.74 43.03 32.46
C THR A 419 -5.91 42.07 32.20
N ALA A 420 -6.15 41.71 30.94
CA ALA A 420 -7.26 40.85 30.55
C ALA A 420 -6.96 39.34 30.66
N TRP A 421 -5.68 38.95 30.69
CA TRP A 421 -5.24 37.57 30.67
C TRP A 421 -4.49 37.19 31.96
N ASN A 422 -4.87 36.07 32.57
CA ASN A 422 -4.22 35.59 33.78
C ASN A 422 -3.01 34.70 33.45
N SER A 423 -1.87 35.33 33.19
CA SER A 423 -0.60 34.65 32.88
C SER A 423 -0.14 33.68 33.98
N GLY A 424 -0.50 33.96 35.24
CA GLY A 424 -0.23 33.05 36.36
C GLY A 424 -1.03 31.75 36.28
N LYS A 425 -2.31 31.82 35.88
CA LYS A 425 -3.18 30.65 35.67
C LYS A 425 -2.79 29.87 34.42
N GLU A 426 -2.41 30.57 33.35
CA GLU A 426 -1.79 29.95 32.16
C GLU A 426 -0.58 29.11 32.56
N THR A 427 0.40 29.72 33.24
CA THR A 427 1.64 29.05 33.65
C THR A 427 1.35 27.81 34.51
N LYS A 428 0.45 27.93 35.50
CA LYS A 428 0.05 26.79 36.35
C LYS A 428 -0.63 25.67 35.56
N THR A 429 -1.47 26.02 34.58
CA THR A 429 -2.19 25.04 33.76
C THR A 429 -1.23 24.28 32.84
N ILE A 430 -0.33 25.01 32.17
CA ILE A 430 0.72 24.41 31.33
C ILE A 430 1.63 23.50 32.17
N THR A 431 2.07 23.97 33.34
CA THR A 431 2.92 23.18 34.25
C THR A 431 2.20 21.90 34.69
N SER A 432 0.92 21.99 35.04
CA SER A 432 0.13 20.81 35.44
C SER A 432 -0.02 19.79 34.31
N ALA A 433 -0.18 20.25 33.07
CA ALA A 433 -0.22 19.39 31.89
C ALA A 433 1.14 18.72 31.62
N SER A 434 2.24 19.46 31.75
CA SER A 434 3.60 18.93 31.66
C SER A 434 3.88 17.89 32.75
N ASP A 435 3.45 18.15 34.00
CA ASP A 435 3.60 17.22 35.12
C ASP A 435 2.81 15.93 34.90
N TYR A 436 1.59 16.03 34.37
CA TYR A 436 0.81 14.86 33.95
C TYR A 436 1.57 14.04 32.91
N ARG A 437 2.05 14.67 31.84
CA ARG A 437 2.85 14.01 30.78
C ARG A 437 4.10 13.33 31.35
N ASN A 438 4.80 13.98 32.26
CA ASN A 438 5.98 13.44 32.93
C ASN A 438 5.64 12.18 33.74
N ARG A 439 4.56 12.22 34.54
CA ARG A 439 4.10 11.07 35.33
C ARG A 439 3.69 9.91 34.44
N MET A 440 2.95 10.16 33.36
CA MET A 440 2.55 9.10 32.43
C MET A 440 3.75 8.50 31.68
N SER A 441 4.78 9.30 31.38
CA SER A 441 6.04 8.81 30.81
C SER A 441 6.76 7.88 31.79
N GLN A 442 6.84 8.25 33.08
CA GLN A 442 7.42 7.38 34.11
C GLN A 442 6.64 6.07 34.29
N ILE A 443 5.31 6.12 34.21
CA ILE A 443 4.46 4.91 34.23
C ILE A 443 4.79 4.03 33.02
N SER A 444 4.89 4.61 31.83
CA SER A 444 5.27 3.90 30.59
C SER A 444 6.65 3.23 30.73
N ASP A 445 7.65 3.93 31.25
CA ASP A 445 8.99 3.37 31.50
C ASP A 445 8.96 2.20 32.49
N ASN A 446 8.15 2.31 33.55
CA ASN A 446 7.98 1.23 34.52
C ASN A 446 7.25 0.02 33.91
N LEU A 447 6.24 0.24 33.05
CA LEU A 447 5.58 -0.83 32.32
C LEU A 447 6.55 -1.55 31.37
N ASN A 448 7.45 -0.83 30.70
CA ASN A 448 8.49 -1.44 29.88
C ASN A 448 9.43 -2.32 30.71
N LYS A 449 9.84 -1.89 31.91
CA LYS A 449 10.61 -2.75 32.83
C LYS A 449 9.84 -3.99 33.27
N VAL A 450 8.51 -3.88 33.46
CA VAL A 450 7.66 -5.05 33.74
C VAL A 450 7.64 -6.00 32.54
N ALA A 451 7.55 -5.47 31.32
CA ALA A 451 7.61 -6.25 30.09
C ALA A 451 8.94 -7.04 29.99
N ASP A 452 10.07 -6.40 30.28
CA ASP A 452 11.39 -7.06 30.31
C ASP A 452 11.42 -8.22 31.33
N ARG A 453 10.88 -7.98 32.54
CA ARG A 453 10.81 -9.00 33.60
C ARG A 453 9.91 -10.20 33.25
N ILE A 454 8.87 -10.00 32.43
CA ILE A 454 8.02 -11.12 31.96
C ILE A 454 8.87 -12.10 31.15
N ILE A 455 9.76 -11.60 30.29
CA ILE A 455 10.64 -12.42 29.45
C ILE A 455 11.74 -13.08 30.29
N GLU A 456 12.37 -12.33 31.20
CA GLU A 456 13.40 -12.88 32.10
C GLU A 456 12.86 -14.01 32.97
N SER A 457 11.68 -13.83 33.57
CA SER A 457 11.04 -14.85 34.40
C SER A 457 10.73 -16.13 33.62
N ASP A 458 10.25 -15.99 32.37
CA ASP A 458 10.01 -17.13 31.48
C ASP A 458 11.30 -17.88 31.14
N GLN A 459 12.38 -17.16 30.81
CA GLN A 459 13.68 -17.77 30.53
C GLN A 459 14.24 -18.53 31.74
N ILE A 460 14.07 -18.00 32.96
CA ILE A 460 14.47 -18.68 34.19
C ILE A 460 13.61 -19.92 34.42
N GLY A 461 12.29 -19.80 34.29
CA GLY A 461 11.36 -20.93 34.43
C GLY A 461 11.68 -22.05 33.44
N ALA A 462 11.89 -21.72 32.17
CA ALA A 462 12.27 -22.68 31.14
C ALA A 462 13.54 -23.47 31.51
N LYS A 463 14.57 -22.82 32.09
CA LYS A 463 15.79 -23.48 32.56
C LYS A 463 15.57 -24.43 33.75
N ILE A 464 14.63 -24.10 34.63
CA ILE A 464 14.31 -24.95 35.80
C ILE A 464 13.62 -26.25 35.37
N PHE A 465 12.79 -26.21 34.32
CA PHE A 465 12.03 -27.36 33.82
C PHE A 465 12.70 -28.10 32.64
N SER A 466 13.93 -27.73 32.26
CA SER A 466 14.73 -28.42 31.25
C SER A 466 15.84 -29.32 31.83
N ASN A 467 15.85 -29.49 33.16
CA ASN A 467 16.50 -30.59 33.89
C ASN A 467 15.43 -31.59 34.35
#